data_AF-A0A1M5GUK2-F1
#
_entry.id   AF-A0A1M5GUK2-F1
#
_cell.length_a   1.000
_cell.length_b   1.000
_cell.length_c   1.000
_cell.angle_alpha   90.00
_cell.angle_beta   90.00
_cell.angle_gamma   90.00
#
_symmetry.space_group_name_H-M   'P 1'
#
loop_
_entity.id
_entity.type
_entity.pdbx_description
1 polymer ?
#
loop_
_entity_poly.entity_id
_entity_poly.type
_entity_poly.pdbx_seq_one_letter_code
_entity_poly.pdbx_strand_id
1 'polypeptide(L)'
;MNKTHRNIESIQKQVKSKINDLLVENGYSLVMEERFGDNLSLLLQWSNQEKNHTIQLIWDIREQWFDLGEFNKISNLNYLESNNIELYPFSVTGILFRNKYNAKYIAKIKSKIVEKLTLS
;
A
#
# COMPACT_ATOMS: atom_id res chain seq x y z
N MET A 1 -16.93 -8.85 -15.34
CA MET A 1 -16.18 -8.43 -14.14
C MET A 1 -17.05 -8.61 -12.90
N ASN A 2 -16.66 -9.48 -11.96
CA ASN A 2 -17.49 -9.85 -10.81
C ASN A 2 -17.47 -8.78 -9.68
N LYS A 3 -18.38 -8.86 -8.71
CA LYS A 3 -18.52 -7.87 -7.62
C LYS A 3 -17.27 -7.76 -6.74
N THR A 4 -16.59 -8.88 -6.50
CA THR A 4 -15.34 -8.94 -5.72
C THR A 4 -14.21 -8.16 -6.39
N HIS A 5 -14.04 -8.35 -7.70
CA HIS A 5 -13.05 -7.64 -8.52
C HIS A 5 -13.23 -6.13 -8.42
N ARG A 6 -14.46 -5.64 -8.63
CA ARG A 6 -14.78 -4.21 -8.51
C ARG A 6 -14.46 -3.64 -7.12
N ASN A 7 -14.74 -4.42 -6.08
CA ASN A 7 -14.43 -4.01 -4.71
C ASN A 7 -12.92 -3.87 -4.50
N ILE A 8 -12.13 -4.85 -4.96
CA ILE A 8 -10.66 -4.84 -4.88
C ILE A 8 -10.07 -3.63 -5.60
N GLU A 9 -10.45 -3.40 -6.86
CA GLU A 9 -9.97 -2.24 -7.62
C GLU A 9 -10.34 -0.92 -6.95
N SER A 10 -11.56 -0.83 -6.41
CA SER A 10 -12.04 0.36 -5.72
C SER A 10 -11.21 0.68 -4.48
N ILE A 11 -10.93 -0.32 -3.63
CA ILE A 11 -10.13 -0.10 -2.43
C ILE A 11 -8.65 0.15 -2.77
N GLN A 12 -8.10 -0.52 -3.78
CA GLN A 12 -6.75 -0.24 -4.28
C GLN A 12 -6.60 1.23 -4.70
N LYS A 13 -7.56 1.74 -5.48
CA LYS A 13 -7.56 3.16 -5.91
C LYS A 13 -7.67 4.11 -4.72
N GLN A 14 -8.54 3.81 -3.76
CA GLN A 14 -8.72 4.64 -2.56
C GLN A 14 -7.47 4.66 -1.68
N VAL A 15 -6.87 3.51 -1.40
CA VAL A 15 -5.63 3.41 -0.63
C VAL A 15 -4.49 4.12 -1.35
N LYS A 16 -4.27 3.82 -2.64
CA LYS A 16 -3.26 4.50 -3.45
C LYS A 16 -3.40 6.00 -3.38
N SER A 17 -4.59 6.55 -3.64
CA SER A 17 -4.82 8.00 -3.60
C SER A 17 -4.46 8.59 -2.23
N LYS A 18 -4.96 8.00 -1.14
CA LYS A 18 -4.72 8.56 0.21
C LYS A 18 -3.28 8.43 0.68
N ILE A 19 -2.59 7.36 0.30
CA ILE A 19 -1.18 7.19 0.62
C ILE A 19 -0.32 8.09 -0.25
N ASN A 20 -0.65 8.23 -1.53
CA ASN A 20 0.07 9.08 -2.45
C ASN A 20 0.03 10.56 -2.01
N ASP A 21 -1.14 11.08 -1.65
CA ASP A 21 -1.27 12.46 -1.16
C ASP A 21 -0.33 12.70 0.04
N LEU A 22 -0.35 11.81 1.03
CA LEU A 22 0.51 11.88 2.22
C LEU A 22 2.00 11.82 1.84
N LEU A 23 2.40 10.89 0.98
CA LEU A 23 3.81 10.66 0.64
C LEU A 23 4.38 11.81 -0.20
N VAL A 24 3.59 12.36 -1.13
CA VAL A 24 3.97 13.54 -1.93
C VAL A 24 4.18 14.76 -1.04
N GLU A 25 3.31 15.00 -0.06
CA GLU A 25 3.48 16.07 0.94
C GLU A 25 4.78 15.93 1.75
N ASN A 26 5.36 14.72 1.82
CA ASN A 26 6.59 14.41 2.53
C ASN A 26 7.81 14.21 1.60
N GLY A 27 7.72 14.70 0.35
CA GLY A 27 8.84 14.69 -0.60
C GLY A 27 9.10 13.35 -1.29
N TYR A 28 8.18 12.39 -1.19
CA TYR A 28 8.26 11.15 -1.95
C TYR A 28 7.59 11.29 -3.31
N SER A 29 8.02 10.47 -4.26
CA SER A 29 7.41 10.35 -5.58
C SER A 29 7.11 8.89 -5.89
N LEU A 30 5.97 8.63 -6.53
CA LEU A 30 5.61 7.29 -6.99
C LEU A 30 6.55 6.91 -8.15
N VAL A 31 7.41 5.92 -7.93
CA VAL A 31 8.41 5.45 -8.91
C VAL A 31 8.01 4.15 -9.59
N MET A 32 7.09 3.38 -9.00
CA MET A 32 6.60 2.13 -9.56
C MET A 32 5.12 1.92 -9.28
N GLU A 33 4.40 1.50 -10.31
CA GLU A 33 3.05 0.94 -10.23
C GLU A 33 2.97 -0.25 -11.19
N GLU A 34 2.95 -1.46 -10.64
CA GLU A 34 2.95 -2.69 -11.42
C GLU A 34 1.77 -3.57 -11.03
N ARG A 35 1.10 -4.15 -12.04
CA ARG A 35 0.01 -5.11 -11.85
C ARG A 35 0.47 -6.48 -12.30
N PHE A 36 0.26 -7.49 -11.45
CA PHE A 36 0.70 -8.86 -11.76
C PHE A 36 -0.47 -9.73 -12.23
N GLY A 37 -0.44 -10.07 -13.52
CA GLY A 37 -1.39 -10.99 -14.16
C GLY A 37 -2.86 -10.57 -14.07
N ASP A 38 -3.76 -11.53 -14.31
CA ASP A 38 -5.22 -11.33 -14.23
C ASP A 38 -5.75 -11.24 -12.79
N ASN A 39 -4.85 -11.36 -11.82
CA ASN A 39 -5.14 -11.59 -10.42
C ASN A 39 -5.29 -10.31 -9.61
N LEU A 40 -5.44 -9.13 -10.21
CA LEU A 40 -5.61 -7.87 -9.45
C LEU A 40 -4.48 -7.53 -8.46
N SER A 41 -3.39 -8.29 -8.37
CA SER A 41 -2.26 -7.95 -7.51
C SER A 41 -1.63 -6.64 -7.99
N LEU A 42 -1.18 -5.81 -7.04
CA LEU A 42 -0.71 -4.46 -7.29
C LEU A 42 0.50 -4.16 -6.42
N LEU A 43 1.62 -3.77 -7.04
CA LEU A 43 2.79 -3.22 -6.38
C LEU A 43 2.84 -1.72 -6.61
N LEU A 44 3.02 -0.97 -5.53
CA LEU A 44 3.26 0.47 -5.53
C LEU A 44 4.55 0.76 -4.77
N GLN A 45 5.43 1.59 -5.33
CA GLN A 45 6.65 2.03 -4.65
C GLN A 45 6.78 3.55 -4.74
N TRP A 46 7.06 4.16 -3.60
CA TRP A 46 7.36 5.57 -3.48
C TRP A 46 8.75 5.76 -2.92
N SER A 47 9.52 6.64 -3.55
CA SER A 47 10.90 6.91 -3.14
C SER A 47 11.10 8.38 -2.85
N ASN A 48 11.91 8.67 -1.84
CA ASN A 48 12.47 9.97 -1.56
C ASN A 48 13.99 9.88 -1.77
N GLN A 49 14.49 10.56 -2.80
CA GLN A 49 15.91 10.51 -3.17
C GLN A 49 16.80 11.21 -2.14
N GLU A 50 16.35 12.32 -1.57
CA GLU A 50 17.11 13.09 -0.58
C GLU A 50 17.32 12.27 0.70
N LYS A 51 16.30 11.51 1.11
CA LYS A 51 16.36 10.60 2.26
C LYS A 51 16.95 9.23 1.93
N ASN A 52 17.21 8.93 0.65
CA ASN A 52 17.54 7.59 0.16
C ASN A 52 16.59 6.51 0.75
N HIS A 53 15.29 6.79 0.75
CA HIS A 53 14.27 5.99 1.43
C HIS A 53 13.12 5.62 0.50
N THR A 54 12.63 4.39 0.64
CA THR A 54 11.52 3.86 -0.15
C THR A 54 10.47 3.21 0.73
N ILE A 55 9.21 3.54 0.43
CA ILE A 55 8.03 2.89 0.98
C ILE A 55 7.37 2.08 -0.13
N GLN A 56 7.09 0.82 0.15
CA GLN A 56 6.48 -0.12 -0.79
C GLN A 56 5.15 -0.63 -0.23
N LEU A 57 4.15 -0.71 -1.09
CA LEU A 57 2.87 -1.31 -0.77
C LEU A 57 2.55 -2.39 -1.80
N ILE A 58 2.44 -3.64 -1.36
CA ILE A 58 2.01 -4.77 -2.19
C ILE A 58 0.59 -5.16 -1.80
N TRP A 59 -0.24 -5.41 -2.81
CA TRP A 59 -1.52 -6.10 -2.68
C TRP A 59 -1.37 -7.52 -3.24
N ASP A 60 -1.45 -8.54 -2.38
CA ASP A 60 -1.58 -9.93 -2.79
C ASP A 60 -3.03 -10.42 -2.61
N ILE A 61 -3.68 -10.76 -3.72
CA ILE A 61 -5.06 -11.26 -3.70
C ILE A 61 -5.20 -12.72 -3.26
N ARG A 62 -4.12 -13.50 -3.28
CA ARG A 62 -4.17 -14.91 -2.90
C ARG A 62 -4.38 -15.04 -1.40
N GLU A 63 -4.00 -14.01 -0.65
CA GLU A 63 -4.07 -14.01 0.81
C GLU A 63 -5.00 -12.92 1.39
N GLN A 64 -5.48 -11.94 0.59
CA GLN A 64 -6.33 -10.81 1.04
C GLN A 64 -5.58 -9.75 1.86
N TRP A 65 -4.27 -9.60 1.67
CA TRP A 65 -3.44 -8.74 2.53
C TRP A 65 -2.92 -7.52 1.76
N PHE A 66 -2.66 -6.44 2.50
CA PHE A 66 -1.70 -5.42 2.11
C PHE A 66 -0.40 -5.63 2.88
N ASP A 67 0.70 -5.59 2.16
CA ASP A 67 2.02 -5.65 2.75
C ASP A 67 2.70 -4.29 2.61
N LEU A 68 2.95 -3.63 3.74
CA LEU A 68 3.68 -2.38 3.79
C LEU A 68 5.14 -2.67 4.13
N GLY A 69 6.02 -2.49 3.15
CA GLY A 69 7.48 -2.59 3.29
C GLY A 69 8.14 -1.22 3.39
N GLU A 70 9.23 -1.14 4.16
CA GLU A 70 10.04 0.06 4.36
C GLU A 70 11.52 -0.25 4.13
N PHE A 71 12.19 0.61 3.35
CA PHE A 71 13.55 0.37 2.88
C PHE A 71 14.39 1.65 2.94
N ASN A 72 15.55 1.59 3.59
CA ASN A 72 16.54 2.68 3.61
C ASN A 72 17.46 2.66 2.37
N LYS A 73 16.87 2.43 1.20
CA LYS A 73 17.53 2.45 -0.10
C LYS A 73 16.49 2.66 -1.19
N ILE A 74 16.91 3.20 -2.33
CA ILE A 74 16.02 3.48 -3.48
C ILE A 74 16.13 2.45 -4.64
N SER A 75 17.08 1.52 -4.58
CA SER A 75 17.35 0.55 -5.66
C SER A 75 17.59 -0.84 -5.11
N ASN A 76 17.44 -1.86 -5.97
CA ASN A 76 17.60 -3.28 -5.63
C ASN A 76 16.76 -3.66 -4.40
N LEU A 77 15.50 -3.24 -4.40
CA LEU A 77 14.55 -3.54 -3.33
C LEU A 77 14.26 -5.03 -3.35
N ASN A 78 14.75 -5.73 -2.34
CA ASN A 78 14.46 -7.13 -2.13
C ASN A 78 13.52 -7.21 -0.94
N TYR A 79 12.34 -7.79 -1.13
CA TYR A 79 11.32 -7.88 -0.10
C TYR A 79 11.83 -8.56 1.19
N LEU A 80 12.74 -9.52 1.07
CA LEU A 80 13.40 -10.20 2.21
C LEU A 80 14.35 -9.29 3.00
N GLU A 81 14.77 -8.17 2.40
CA GLU A 81 15.66 -7.17 2.99
C GLU A 81 14.89 -5.93 3.48
N SER A 82 13.56 -6.04 3.57
CA SER A 82 12.71 -5.04 4.19
C SER A 82 13.09 -4.87 5.67
N ASN A 83 13.25 -3.63 6.13
CA ASN A 83 13.50 -3.37 7.54
C ASN A 83 12.29 -3.77 8.41
N ASN A 84 11.10 -3.73 7.84
CA ASN A 84 9.86 -4.10 8.51
C ASN A 84 8.77 -4.37 7.47
N ILE A 85 8.17 -5.56 7.51
CA ILE A 85 6.99 -5.92 6.72
C ILE A 85 5.79 -5.97 7.66
N GLU A 86 4.79 -5.15 7.38
CA GLU A 86 3.53 -5.18 8.09
C GLU A 86 2.38 -5.65 7.22
N LEU A 87 1.69 -6.68 7.71
CA LEU A 87 0.55 -7.30 7.06
C LEU A 87 -0.75 -6.68 7.55
N TYR A 88 -1.59 -6.24 6.61
CA TYR A 88 -2.92 -5.74 6.91
C TYR A 88 -3.94 -6.64 6.19
N PRO A 89 -4.74 -7.45 6.91
CA PRO A 89 -5.74 -8.32 6.29
C PRO A 89 -7.02 -7.55 5.93
N PHE A 90 -7.54 -7.74 4.72
CA PHE A 90 -8.69 -7.03 4.17
C PHE A 90 -9.78 -7.97 3.62
N SER A 91 -10.95 -8.01 4.27
CA SER A 91 -12.07 -8.80 3.74
C SER A 91 -12.80 -8.09 2.59
N VAL A 92 -12.82 -8.76 1.42
CA VAL A 92 -13.41 -8.25 0.17
C VAL A 92 -14.92 -8.54 0.02
N THR A 93 -15.47 -9.49 0.78
CA THR A 93 -16.87 -9.95 0.70
C THR A 93 -17.50 -10.04 2.10
N GLY A 94 -18.84 -10.10 2.16
CA GLY A 94 -19.55 -10.39 3.43
C GLY A 94 -19.56 -9.27 4.48
N ILE A 95 -19.18 -8.04 4.12
CA ILE A 95 -19.09 -6.92 5.08
C ILE A 95 -20.25 -5.94 4.91
N LEU A 96 -21.00 -5.76 5.99
CA LEU A 96 -22.00 -4.72 6.15
C LEU A 96 -21.31 -3.36 6.35
N PHE A 97 -21.89 -2.27 5.82
CA PHE A 97 -21.33 -0.91 5.89
C PHE A 97 -19.91 -0.77 5.28
N ARG A 98 -19.74 -1.27 4.06
CA ARG A 98 -18.47 -1.33 3.32
C ARG A 98 -17.66 -0.03 3.36
N ASN A 99 -18.28 1.12 3.14
CA ASN A 99 -17.58 2.41 3.10
C ASN A 99 -16.90 2.73 4.43
N LYS A 100 -17.59 2.47 5.56
CA LYS A 100 -17.03 2.68 6.90
C LYS A 100 -15.88 1.73 7.18
N TYR A 101 -16.00 0.46 6.78
CA TYR A 101 -14.91 -0.51 6.89
C TYR A 101 -13.69 -0.06 6.09
N ASN A 102 -13.88 0.32 4.82
CA ASN A 102 -12.80 0.77 3.94
C ASN A 102 -12.10 2.00 4.52
N ALA A 103 -12.86 3.00 5.00
CA ALA A 103 -12.30 4.19 5.61
C ALA A 103 -11.45 3.88 6.86
N LYS A 104 -11.96 3.02 7.77
CA LYS A 104 -11.20 2.58 8.95
C LYS A 104 -9.91 1.88 8.54
N TYR A 105 -9.96 1.08 7.49
CA TYR A 105 -8.83 0.33 7.00
C TYR A 105 -7.74 1.22 6.39
N ILE A 106 -8.13 2.14 5.50
CA ILE A 106 -7.23 3.15 4.93
C ILE A 106 -6.55 3.97 6.04
N ALA A 107 -7.31 4.37 7.07
CA ALA A 107 -6.78 5.13 8.19
C ALA A 107 -5.66 4.37 8.94
N LYS A 108 -5.75 3.04 9.07
CA LYS A 108 -4.70 2.23 9.71
C LYS A 108 -3.39 2.28 8.94
N ILE A 109 -3.43 2.00 7.64
CA ILE A 109 -2.23 2.04 6.77
C ILE A 109 -1.63 3.45 6.79
N LYS A 110 -2.49 4.48 6.67
CA LYS A 110 -2.05 5.89 6.73
C LYS A 110 -1.34 6.20 8.05
N SER A 111 -1.93 5.85 9.19
CA SER A 111 -1.35 6.08 10.52
C SER A 111 0.03 5.47 10.62
N LYS A 112 0.21 4.25 10.12
CA LYS A 112 1.51 3.58 10.17
C LYS A 112 2.56 4.26 9.31
N ILE A 113 2.19 4.69 8.11
CA ILE A 113 3.12 5.44 7.25
C ILE A 113 3.52 6.75 7.95
N VAL A 114 2.59 7.45 8.60
CA VAL A 114 2.92 8.64 9.40
C VAL A 114 3.92 8.30 10.52
N GLU A 115 3.71 7.23 11.29
CA GLU A 115 4.66 6.78 12.32
C GLU A 115 6.06 6.56 11.74
N LYS A 116 6.17 5.85 10.60
CA LYS A 116 7.44 5.60 9.91
C LYS A 116 8.12 6.92 9.51
N LEU A 117 7.38 7.81 8.85
CA LEU A 117 7.88 9.13 8.43
C LEU A 117 8.35 10.01 9.59
N THR A 118 7.74 9.90 10.78
CA THR A 118 8.20 10.66 11.96
C THR A 118 9.47 10.11 12.61
N LEU A 119 9.80 8.85 12.33
CA LEU A 119 11.01 8.20 12.85
C LEU A 119 12.21 8.28 11.88
N SER A 120 12.00 8.75 10.63
CA SER A 120 13.01 8.84 9.55
C SER A 120 13.55 10.26 9.30
#